data_AF-A0A8T7A796-F1
#
_entry.id   AF-A0A8T7A796-F1
#
_cell.length_a   1.000
_cell.length_b   1.000
_cell.length_c   1.000
_cell.angle_alpha   90.00
_cell.angle_beta   90.00
_cell.angle_gamma   90.00
#
_symmetry.space_group_name_H-M   'P 1'
#
loop_
_entity.id
_entity.type
_entity.pdbx_description
1 polymer ?
#
loop_
_entity_poly.entity_id
_entity_poly.type
_entity_poly.pdbx_seq_one_letter_code
_entity_poly.pdbx_strand_id
1 'polypeptide(L)'
;MQMHGRNALIIGGGVIASRKAALVQKSGANIHVVSPELSPAMQKLIAKNGFKYSIANYDSEFLDNKHLVIAATDNDEVNQQVFQDTNQRGIPCNVADKTELCSFILPAIVDRDPVVIAISTGGRSPVLARYIKARIETFIPTAFGKLADLLGRFRERVKTVVGNDRERRRFWEDVIDGAIGETVLSGNHKVAQQLLENEVDRYKDKVTDLSSRIGEVYLIGAGPGDPDLLTFRAQRLLQKADVVLYDRLVPSGIFELCRREAEMVYVGKRRDQHTIPQEELSKLLVRYARAGKSVARLKGGDPFVFGRGGEEIQELAKEGIPFQVVPGISAANGCAAYSGIPLTHREYASGVSFYTAHRKAFASDGNTDSNESILTLNWSKMIDEHHTSV
;
A
#
# COMPACT_ATOMS: atom_id res chain seq x y z
N MET A 1 10.97 -0.62 17.66
CA MET A 1 12.28 -0.86 18.31
C MET A 1 12.28 -2.28 18.87
N GLN A 2 13.35 -3.05 18.67
CA GLN A 2 13.51 -4.34 19.34
C GLN A 2 13.97 -4.09 20.77
N MET A 3 13.12 -4.41 21.74
CA MET A 3 13.33 -4.07 23.16
C MET A 3 13.51 -5.30 24.06
N HIS A 4 13.41 -6.50 23.49
CA HIS A 4 13.60 -7.73 24.25
C HIS A 4 14.97 -7.73 24.95
N GLY A 5 14.97 -7.86 26.27
CA GLY A 5 16.19 -7.80 27.10
C GLY A 5 16.85 -6.42 27.23
N ARG A 6 16.27 -5.36 26.66
CA ARG A 6 16.78 -3.98 26.80
C ARG A 6 16.10 -3.25 27.96
N ASN A 7 16.80 -2.30 28.55
CA ASN A 7 16.32 -1.56 29.72
C ASN A 7 15.50 -0.34 29.31
N ALA A 8 14.29 -0.21 29.87
CA ALA A 8 13.44 0.96 29.77
C ALA A 8 13.22 1.59 31.15
N LEU A 9 13.25 2.92 31.21
CA LEU A 9 12.97 3.68 32.42
C LEU A 9 11.61 4.37 32.30
N ILE A 10 10.77 4.20 33.31
CA ILE A 10 9.48 4.89 33.46
C ILE A 10 9.58 5.79 34.69
N ILE A 11 9.44 7.10 34.49
CA ILE A 11 9.50 8.10 35.55
C ILE A 11 8.07 8.57 35.83
N GLY A 12 7.62 8.36 37.06
CA GLY A 12 6.24 8.55 37.50
C GLY A 12 5.50 7.24 37.78
N GLY A 13 4.67 7.25 38.81
CA GLY A 13 3.90 6.09 39.29
C GLY A 13 2.39 6.18 39.06
N GLY A 14 1.94 7.24 38.38
CA GLY A 14 0.53 7.51 38.10
C GLY A 14 -0.10 6.56 37.07
N VAL A 15 -1.39 6.80 36.78
CA VAL A 15 -2.17 5.99 35.83
C VAL A 15 -1.62 6.10 34.41
N ILE A 16 -1.19 7.29 33.99
CA ILE A 16 -0.59 7.52 32.67
C ILE A 16 0.70 6.71 32.51
N ALA A 17 1.58 6.78 33.52
CA ALA A 17 2.80 5.98 33.57
C ALA A 17 2.51 4.48 33.48
N SER A 18 1.51 3.97 34.21
CA SER A 18 1.16 2.54 34.17
C SER A 18 0.71 2.07 32.78
N ARG A 19 -0.04 2.90 32.04
CA ARG A 19 -0.49 2.57 30.68
C ARG A 19 0.69 2.51 29.71
N LYS A 20 1.63 3.45 29.81
CA LYS A 20 2.84 3.48 28.99
C LYS A 20 3.78 2.33 29.34
N ALA A 21 3.96 2.02 30.63
CA ALA A 21 4.73 0.87 31.08
C ALA A 21 4.15 -0.46 30.55
N ALA A 22 2.84 -0.64 30.59
CA ALA A 22 2.18 -1.84 30.06
C ALA A 22 2.40 -1.99 28.54
N LEU A 23 2.44 -0.88 27.80
CA LEU A 23 2.74 -0.92 26.37
C LEU A 23 4.19 -1.32 26.09
N VAL A 24 5.14 -0.75 26.83
CA VAL A 24 6.57 -1.09 26.69
C VAL A 24 6.83 -2.54 27.12
N GLN A 25 6.13 -3.04 28.13
CA GLN A 25 6.26 -4.41 28.63
C GLN A 25 5.98 -5.46 27.57
N LYS A 26 5.00 -5.23 26.68
CA LYS A 26 4.68 -6.14 25.57
C LYS A 26 5.86 -6.39 24.62
N SER A 27 6.83 -5.48 24.57
CA SER A 27 8.03 -5.63 23.75
C SER A 27 9.15 -6.46 24.42
N GLY A 28 8.93 -6.96 25.63
CA GLY A 28 9.92 -7.73 26.40
C GLY A 28 11.02 -6.89 27.05
N ALA A 29 10.79 -5.60 27.25
CA ALA A 29 11.73 -4.70 27.90
C ALA A 29 11.86 -4.97 29.40
N ASN A 30 13.08 -4.83 29.93
CA ASN A 30 13.35 -4.78 31.36
C ASN A 30 12.97 -3.40 31.89
N ILE A 31 11.83 -3.31 32.57
CA ILE A 31 11.28 -2.02 33.03
C ILE A 31 11.77 -1.71 34.44
N HIS A 32 12.28 -0.49 34.60
CA HIS A 32 12.54 0.15 35.88
C HIS A 32 11.59 1.34 36.05
N VAL A 33 10.78 1.33 37.10
CA VAL A 33 9.91 2.44 37.50
C VAL A 33 10.58 3.25 38.61
N VAL A 34 10.66 4.57 38.44
CA VAL A 34 11.13 5.52 39.46
C VAL A 34 10.00 6.49 39.78
N SER A 35 9.55 6.50 41.04
CA SER A 35 8.50 7.40 41.50
C SER A 35 8.48 7.44 43.04
N PRO A 36 8.18 8.58 43.68
CA PRO A 36 7.96 8.63 45.13
C PRO A 36 6.73 7.83 45.56
N GLU A 37 5.68 7.84 44.73
CA GLU A 37 4.40 7.20 45.00
C GLU A 37 3.92 6.38 43.81
N LEU A 38 3.12 5.34 44.06
CA LEU A 38 2.53 4.49 43.03
C LEU A 38 1.01 4.48 43.12
N SER A 39 0.37 4.62 41.97
CA SER A 39 -1.04 4.31 41.81
C SER A 39 -1.31 2.80 41.97
N PRO A 40 -2.53 2.39 42.38
CA PRO A 40 -2.89 0.98 42.47
C PRO A 40 -2.71 0.21 41.14
N ALA A 41 -2.88 0.90 40.00
CA ALA A 41 -2.67 0.31 38.68
C ALA A 41 -1.19 -0.03 38.43
N MET A 42 -0.28 0.89 38.80
CA MET A 42 1.16 0.65 38.67
C MET A 42 1.66 -0.44 39.62
N GLN A 43 1.18 -0.46 40.87
CA GLN A 43 1.52 -1.51 41.84
C GLN A 43 1.16 -2.90 41.32
N LYS A 44 -0.07 -3.08 40.81
CA LYS A 44 -0.50 -4.34 40.20
C LYS A 44 0.37 -4.74 39.02
N LEU A 45 0.76 -3.78 38.18
CA LEU A 45 1.56 -4.03 36.99
C LEU A 45 2.99 -4.46 37.35
N ILE A 46 3.61 -3.81 38.34
CA ILE A 46 4.92 -4.18 38.89
C ILE A 46 4.86 -5.60 39.47
N ALA A 47 3.88 -5.88 40.34
CA ALA A 47 3.74 -7.19 40.98
C ALA A 47 3.52 -8.32 39.96
N LYS A 48 2.71 -8.07 38.93
CA LYS A 48 2.41 -9.06 37.88
C LYS A 48 3.62 -9.42 37.02
N ASN A 49 4.50 -8.46 36.75
CA ASN A 49 5.57 -8.61 35.74
C ASN A 49 6.99 -8.56 36.33
N GLY A 50 7.14 -8.34 37.64
CA GLY A 50 8.44 -8.27 38.31
C GLY A 50 9.29 -7.06 37.90
N PHE A 51 8.67 -5.90 37.67
CA PHE A 51 9.44 -4.69 37.32
C PHE A 51 10.34 -4.25 38.47
N LYS A 52 11.50 -3.67 38.15
CA LYS A 52 12.32 -2.98 39.15
C LYS A 52 11.60 -1.69 39.56
N TYR A 53 11.52 -1.41 40.85
CA TYR A 53 10.91 -0.19 41.38
C TYR A 53 11.85 0.50 42.35
N SER A 54 11.99 1.81 42.22
CA SER A 54 12.73 2.66 43.16
C SER A 54 11.83 3.81 43.66
N ILE A 55 11.69 3.88 44.98
CA ILE A 55 10.98 4.96 45.68
C ILE A 55 11.92 6.17 45.74
N ALA A 56 11.90 7.03 44.74
CA ALA A 56 12.79 8.18 44.65
C ALA A 56 12.22 9.27 43.72
N ASN A 57 12.72 10.49 43.89
CA ASN A 57 12.62 11.53 42.86
C ASN A 57 13.56 11.21 41.69
N TYR A 58 13.32 11.87 40.55
CA TYR A 58 14.20 11.72 39.40
C TYR A 58 15.61 12.24 39.69
N ASP A 59 16.59 11.48 39.22
CA ASP A 59 18.01 11.86 39.15
C ASP A 59 18.58 11.35 37.82
N SER A 60 19.52 12.11 37.24
CA SER A 60 20.09 11.81 35.94
C SER A 60 20.84 10.45 35.90
N GLU A 61 21.34 9.93 37.04
CA GLU A 61 22.00 8.62 37.15
C GLU A 61 21.07 7.45 36.81
N PHE A 62 19.75 7.62 36.96
CA PHE A 62 18.79 6.57 36.57
C PHE A 62 18.81 6.28 35.06
N LEU A 63 19.32 7.22 34.25
CA LEU A 63 19.46 7.08 32.80
C LEU A 63 20.58 6.12 32.40
N ASP A 64 21.46 5.73 33.33
CA ASP A 64 22.56 4.83 33.04
C ASP A 64 22.07 3.47 32.53
N ASN A 65 22.67 3.01 31.43
CA ASN A 65 22.34 1.77 30.73
C ASN A 65 20.86 1.67 30.29
N LYS A 66 20.16 2.80 30.09
CA LYS A 66 18.79 2.85 29.57
C LYS A 66 18.77 3.06 28.06
N HIS A 67 17.83 2.40 27.40
CA HIS A 67 17.66 2.46 25.95
C HIS A 67 16.40 3.22 25.54
N LEU A 68 15.49 3.43 26.49
CA LEU A 68 14.20 4.07 26.29
C LEU A 68 13.77 4.71 27.60
N VAL A 69 13.27 5.94 27.55
CA VAL A 69 12.79 6.66 28.73
C VAL A 69 11.40 7.21 28.47
N ILE A 70 10.54 7.09 29.47
CA ILE A 70 9.22 7.69 29.46
C ILE A 70 9.05 8.52 30.73
N ALA A 71 8.84 9.83 30.57
CA ALA A 71 8.46 10.70 31.66
C ALA A 71 6.93 10.87 31.66
N ALA A 72 6.28 10.50 32.76
CA ALA A 72 4.84 10.60 32.92
C ALA A 72 4.53 11.03 34.36
N THR A 73 5.13 12.14 34.76
CA THR A 73 4.90 12.80 36.05
C THR A 73 3.97 14.00 35.88
N ASP A 74 3.33 14.42 36.97
CA ASP A 74 2.53 15.66 37.02
C ASP A 74 3.41 16.91 37.22
N ASN A 75 4.75 16.76 37.26
CA ASN A 75 5.70 17.86 37.41
C ASN A 75 6.38 18.19 36.07
N ASP A 76 6.01 19.33 35.49
CA ASP A 76 6.53 19.79 34.20
C ASP A 76 8.05 20.07 34.22
N GLU A 77 8.61 20.54 35.33
CA GLU A 77 10.05 20.79 35.46
C GLU A 77 10.84 19.48 35.42
N VAL A 78 10.37 18.46 36.13
CA VAL A 78 10.97 17.10 36.10
C VAL A 78 10.88 16.54 34.68
N ASN A 79 9.73 16.67 34.02
CA ASN A 79 9.54 16.18 32.66
C ASN A 79 10.51 16.89 31.66
N GLN A 80 10.72 18.20 31.80
CA GLN A 80 11.70 18.95 31.01
C GLN A 80 13.15 18.52 31.29
N GLN A 81 13.52 18.35 32.56
CA GLN A 81 14.85 17.90 32.95
C GLN A 81 15.16 16.52 32.36
N VAL A 82 14.23 15.57 32.48
CA VAL A 82 14.36 14.24 31.87
C VAL A 82 14.59 14.35 30.37
N PHE A 83 13.81 15.19 29.67
CA PHE A 83 13.97 15.38 28.24
C PHE A 83 15.36 15.93 27.88
N GLN A 84 15.85 16.94 28.60
CA GLN A 84 17.19 17.51 28.37
C GLN A 84 18.29 16.46 28.59
N ASP A 85 18.25 15.75 29.72
CA ASP A 85 19.28 14.77 30.09
C ASP A 85 19.29 13.57 29.14
N THR A 86 18.11 13.13 28.69
CA THR A 86 18.00 12.05 27.69
C THR A 86 18.50 12.48 26.32
N ASN A 87 18.19 13.70 25.90
CA ASN A 87 18.65 14.23 24.61
C ASN A 87 20.18 14.38 24.57
N GLN A 88 20.81 14.85 25.67
CA GLN A 88 22.26 14.92 25.78
C GLN A 88 22.94 13.54 25.68
N ARG A 89 22.28 12.48 26.17
CA ARG A 89 22.78 11.10 26.13
C ARG A 89 22.35 10.31 24.88
N GLY A 90 21.60 10.92 23.96
CA GLY A 90 21.07 10.25 22.77
C GLY A 90 20.06 9.15 23.07
N ILE A 91 19.38 9.21 24.23
CA ILE A 91 18.38 8.23 24.65
C ILE A 91 16.99 8.67 24.17
N PRO A 92 16.24 7.82 23.43
CA PRO A 92 14.87 8.12 23.06
C PRO A 92 13.98 8.36 24.29
N CYS A 93 13.28 9.49 24.29
CA CYS A 93 12.46 9.98 25.38
C CYS A 93 11.05 10.33 24.90
N ASN A 94 10.05 9.89 25.65
CA ASN A 94 8.66 10.28 25.47
C ASN A 94 8.11 10.89 26.77
N VAL A 95 7.73 12.15 26.70
CA VAL A 95 7.06 12.85 27.79
C VAL A 95 5.54 12.77 27.59
N ALA A 96 4.81 12.46 28.66
CA ALA A 96 3.35 12.44 28.62
C ALA A 96 2.80 13.83 28.30
N ASP A 97 1.82 13.88 27.39
CA ASP A 97 1.05 15.08 27.06
C ASP A 97 1.84 16.32 26.56
N LYS A 98 3.14 16.18 26.29
CA LYS A 98 4.04 17.23 25.76
C LYS A 98 4.78 16.71 24.53
N THR A 99 4.23 16.93 23.34
CA THR A 99 4.78 16.35 22.09
C THR A 99 6.12 17.01 21.71
N GLU A 100 6.27 18.28 22.03
CA GLU A 100 7.48 19.09 21.84
C GLU A 100 8.66 18.63 22.71
N LEU A 101 8.39 17.91 23.81
CA LEU A 101 9.39 17.29 24.67
C LEU A 101 9.53 15.78 24.39
N CYS A 102 9.25 15.34 23.17
CA CYS A 102 9.39 13.95 22.76
C CYS A 102 10.40 13.81 21.63
N SER A 103 11.40 12.94 21.79
CA SER A 103 12.23 12.48 20.66
C SER A 103 11.60 11.28 19.94
N PHE A 104 10.55 10.66 20.51
CA PHE A 104 9.69 9.72 19.81
C PHE A 104 8.24 9.76 20.32
N ILE A 105 7.31 9.29 19.49
CA ILE A 105 5.88 9.25 19.82
C ILE A 105 5.42 7.80 19.94
N LEU A 106 4.62 7.52 20.96
CA LEU A 106 3.92 6.24 21.08
C LEU A 106 2.70 6.20 20.15
N PRO A 107 2.66 5.29 19.17
CA PRO A 107 1.54 5.20 18.23
C PRO A 107 0.32 4.52 18.89
N ALA A 108 -0.85 4.69 18.27
CA ALA A 108 -1.97 3.80 18.52
C ALA A 108 -1.64 2.42 17.91
N ILE A 109 -1.74 1.35 18.70
CA ILE A 109 -1.33 0.01 18.28
C ILE A 109 -2.55 -0.91 18.17
N VAL A 110 -2.66 -1.59 17.02
CA VAL A 110 -3.48 -2.80 16.83
C VAL A 110 -2.55 -4.00 16.95
N ASP A 111 -2.84 -4.85 17.93
CA ASP A 111 -1.99 -5.97 18.30
C ASP A 111 -2.74 -7.28 18.02
N ARG A 112 -2.16 -8.08 17.14
CA ARG A 112 -2.65 -9.36 16.61
C ARG A 112 -1.49 -10.34 16.53
N ASP A 113 -0.64 -10.35 17.56
CA ASP A 113 0.61 -11.11 17.65
C ASP A 113 0.56 -12.43 16.82
N PRO A 114 1.49 -12.61 15.86
CA PRO A 114 2.67 -11.77 15.57
C PRO A 114 2.42 -10.54 14.68
N VAL A 115 1.19 -10.27 14.25
CA VAL A 115 0.86 -9.12 13.39
C VAL A 115 0.65 -7.86 14.24
N VAL A 116 1.44 -6.81 14.00
CA VAL A 116 1.34 -5.54 14.74
C VAL A 116 1.22 -4.38 13.77
N ILE A 117 0.26 -3.49 14.01
CA ILE A 117 0.05 -2.27 13.23
C ILE A 117 0.19 -1.06 14.17
N ALA A 118 1.07 -0.14 13.80
CA ALA A 118 1.29 1.11 14.49
C ALA A 118 0.74 2.28 13.68
N ILE A 119 -0.11 3.10 14.30
CA ILE A 119 -0.80 4.22 13.67
C ILE A 119 -0.37 5.49 14.41
N SER A 120 0.22 6.44 13.69
CA SER A 120 0.68 7.70 14.25
C SER A 120 0.28 8.87 13.35
N THR A 121 -0.14 9.97 13.98
CA THR A 121 -0.34 11.26 13.33
C THR A 121 0.83 12.22 13.58
N GLY A 122 1.92 11.73 14.18
CA GLY A 122 3.02 12.56 14.65
C GLY A 122 2.58 13.51 15.77
N GLY A 123 1.64 13.07 16.62
CA GLY A 123 1.11 13.87 17.73
C GLY A 123 0.06 14.92 17.34
N ARG A 124 -0.08 15.22 16.04
CA ARG A 124 -1.01 16.24 15.52
C ARG A 124 -2.49 15.97 15.82
N SER A 125 -2.89 14.70 15.83
CA SER A 125 -4.27 14.32 16.16
C SER A 125 -4.33 12.92 16.76
N PRO A 126 -4.27 12.79 18.10
CA PRO A 126 -4.48 11.52 18.79
C PRO A 126 -5.88 10.94 18.55
N VAL A 127 -6.87 11.81 18.37
CA VAL A 127 -8.26 11.42 18.09
C VAL A 127 -8.37 10.73 16.73
N LEU A 128 -7.74 11.26 15.68
CA LEU A 128 -7.71 10.63 14.37
C LEU A 128 -6.96 9.30 14.39
N ALA A 129 -5.82 9.22 15.10
CA ALA A 129 -5.09 7.95 15.26
C ALA A 129 -5.96 6.87 15.91
N ARG A 130 -6.75 7.23 16.93
CA ARG A 130 -7.70 6.33 17.58
C ARG A 130 -8.87 5.94 16.66
N TYR A 131 -9.38 6.87 15.85
CA TYR A 131 -10.44 6.58 14.88
C TYR A 131 -9.97 5.58 13.82
N ILE A 132 -8.77 5.80 13.24
CA ILE A 132 -8.15 4.88 12.28
C ILE A 132 -7.89 3.51 12.93
N LYS A 133 -7.40 3.50 14.18
CA LYS A 133 -7.21 2.27 14.95
C LYS A 133 -8.51 1.46 15.05
N ALA A 134 -9.60 2.10 15.46
CA ALA A 134 -10.89 1.42 15.59
C ALA A 134 -11.37 0.83 14.25
N ARG A 135 -11.18 1.55 13.14
CA ARG A 135 -11.49 1.03 11.80
C ARG A 135 -10.64 -0.18 11.46
N ILE A 136 -9.32 -0.12 11.65
CA ILE A 136 -8.42 -1.24 11.36
C ILE A 136 -8.74 -2.47 12.23
N GLU A 137 -9.13 -2.27 13.49
CA GLU A 137 -9.54 -3.37 14.37
C GLU A 137 -10.75 -4.15 13.83
N THR A 138 -11.62 -3.51 13.04
CA THR A 138 -12.75 -4.19 12.38
C THR A 138 -12.34 -5.01 11.16
N PHE A 139 -11.35 -4.53 10.39
CA PHE A 139 -10.87 -5.23 9.20
C PHE A 139 -9.87 -6.35 9.51
N ILE A 140 -9.16 -6.25 10.65
CA ILE A 140 -8.11 -7.17 11.04
C ILE A 140 -8.47 -7.77 12.40
N PRO A 141 -9.32 -8.81 12.44
CA PRO A 141 -9.66 -9.54 13.66
C PRO A 141 -8.46 -10.32 14.25
N THR A 142 -8.61 -10.81 15.49
CA THR A 142 -7.60 -11.61 16.21
C THR A 142 -7.13 -12.85 15.45
N ALA A 143 -7.97 -13.40 14.57
CA ALA A 143 -7.64 -14.56 13.74
C ALA A 143 -6.47 -14.33 12.77
N PHE A 144 -6.13 -13.07 12.42
CA PHE A 144 -4.97 -12.77 11.58
C PHE A 144 -3.64 -13.19 12.23
N GLY A 145 -3.55 -13.21 13.58
CA GLY A 145 -2.38 -13.75 14.27
C GLY A 145 -2.22 -15.25 14.00
N LYS A 146 -3.32 -16.01 14.04
CA LYS A 146 -3.33 -17.44 13.71
C LYS A 146 -3.01 -17.73 12.25
N LEU A 147 -3.44 -16.85 11.35
CA LEU A 147 -3.03 -16.93 9.95
C LEU A 147 -1.53 -16.73 9.81
N ALA A 148 -0.97 -15.67 10.40
CA ALA A 148 0.47 -15.42 10.36
C ALA A 148 1.30 -16.59 10.95
N ASP A 149 0.87 -17.17 12.08
CA ASP A 149 1.49 -18.37 12.67
C ASP A 149 1.47 -19.57 11.71
N LEU A 150 0.33 -19.81 11.04
CA LEU A 150 0.20 -20.89 10.07
C LEU A 150 1.15 -20.67 8.88
N LEU A 151 1.13 -19.50 8.25
CA LEU A 151 1.99 -19.20 7.11
C LEU A 151 3.48 -19.28 7.50
N GLY A 152 3.83 -18.78 8.68
CA GLY A 152 5.19 -18.85 9.23
C GLY A 152 5.72 -20.28 9.36
N ARG A 153 4.90 -21.21 9.89
CA ARG A 153 5.28 -22.63 10.02
C ARG A 153 5.55 -23.31 8.67
N PHE A 154 4.85 -22.89 7.62
CA PHE A 154 4.97 -23.47 6.28
C PHE A 154 6.02 -22.79 5.39
N ARG A 155 6.61 -21.68 5.86
CA ARG A 155 7.55 -20.85 5.09
C ARG A 155 8.70 -21.64 4.48
N GLU A 156 9.42 -22.42 5.27
CA GLU A 156 10.59 -23.18 4.78
C GLU A 156 10.18 -24.34 3.86
N ARG A 157 9.06 -25.00 4.13
CA ARG A 157 8.54 -26.06 3.26
C ARG A 157 8.13 -25.50 1.89
N VAL A 158 7.41 -24.38 1.86
CA VAL A 158 7.04 -23.69 0.61
C VAL A 158 8.29 -23.19 -0.12
N LYS A 159 9.29 -22.67 0.59
CA LYS A 159 10.56 -22.25 -0.01
C LYS A 159 11.30 -23.39 -0.70
N THR A 160 11.23 -24.59 -0.14
CA THR A 160 11.84 -25.80 -0.71
C THR A 160 11.08 -26.32 -1.92
N VAL A 161 9.75 -26.25 -1.90
CA VAL A 161 8.89 -26.77 -2.98
C VAL A 161 8.77 -25.78 -4.14
N VAL A 162 8.71 -24.48 -3.85
CA VAL A 162 8.47 -23.41 -4.83
C VAL A 162 9.74 -22.60 -5.02
N GLY A 163 10.48 -22.92 -6.08
CA GLY A 163 11.83 -22.42 -6.30
C GLY A 163 11.92 -20.91 -6.57
N ASN A 164 10.93 -20.33 -7.25
CA ASN A 164 10.96 -18.91 -7.64
C ASN A 164 10.24 -18.01 -6.62
N ASP A 165 10.90 -16.92 -6.19
CA ASP A 165 10.36 -15.85 -5.33
C ASP A 165 8.98 -15.37 -5.77
N ARG A 166 8.79 -15.27 -7.08
CA ARG A 166 7.54 -14.80 -7.67
C ARG A 166 6.40 -15.79 -7.54
N GLU A 167 6.68 -17.06 -7.76
CA GLU A 167 5.70 -18.13 -7.58
C GLU A 167 5.35 -18.31 -6.11
N ARG A 168 6.34 -18.17 -5.22
CA ARG A 168 6.10 -18.16 -3.77
C ARG A 168 5.15 -17.04 -3.36
N ARG A 169 5.33 -15.85 -3.92
CA ARG A 169 4.45 -14.71 -3.64
C ARG A 169 3.02 -15.01 -4.08
N ARG A 170 2.83 -15.45 -5.33
CA ARG A 170 1.50 -15.82 -5.84
C ARG A 170 0.86 -16.93 -5.00
N PHE A 171 1.61 -17.96 -4.65
CA PHE A 171 1.15 -19.02 -3.76
C PHE A 171 0.62 -18.43 -2.43
N TRP A 172 1.38 -17.54 -1.79
CA TRP A 172 0.92 -16.92 -0.54
C TRP A 172 -0.29 -16.01 -0.72
N GLU A 173 -0.34 -15.22 -1.79
CA GLU A 173 -1.52 -14.41 -2.12
C GLU A 173 -2.76 -15.28 -2.32
N ASP A 174 -2.66 -16.37 -3.08
CA ASP A 174 -3.77 -17.30 -3.34
C ASP A 174 -4.23 -18.00 -2.05
N VAL A 175 -3.30 -18.34 -1.15
CA VAL A 175 -3.61 -18.91 0.17
C VAL A 175 -4.34 -17.90 1.05
N ILE A 176 -3.88 -16.65 1.09
CA ILE A 176 -4.44 -15.59 1.94
C ILE A 176 -5.81 -15.13 1.44
N ASP A 177 -5.93 -14.87 0.14
CA ASP A 177 -7.16 -14.38 -0.51
C ASP A 177 -8.17 -15.51 -0.79
N GLY A 178 -7.77 -16.78 -0.63
CA GLY A 178 -8.57 -17.96 -0.97
C GLY A 178 -9.19 -18.69 0.23
N ALA A 179 -9.71 -19.88 -0.06
CA ALA A 179 -10.45 -20.70 0.91
C ALA A 179 -9.65 -21.05 2.18
N ILE A 180 -8.32 -21.17 2.08
CA ILE A 180 -7.45 -21.47 3.23
C ILE A 180 -7.47 -20.29 4.21
N GLY A 181 -7.24 -19.07 3.72
CA GLY A 181 -7.31 -17.84 4.50
C GLY A 181 -8.66 -17.67 5.18
N GLU A 182 -9.76 -17.82 4.44
CA GLU A 182 -11.12 -17.77 4.98
C GLU A 182 -11.35 -18.80 6.10
N THR A 183 -10.88 -20.04 5.91
CA THR A 183 -11.00 -21.12 6.90
C THR A 183 -10.23 -20.82 8.18
N VAL A 184 -9.07 -20.15 8.09
CA VAL A 184 -8.36 -19.67 9.29
C VAL A 184 -9.15 -18.57 9.98
N LEU A 185 -9.66 -17.59 9.23
CA LEU A 185 -10.40 -16.46 9.76
C LEU A 185 -11.74 -16.87 10.40
N SER A 186 -12.33 -17.97 9.94
CA SER A 186 -13.54 -18.56 10.54
C SER A 186 -13.26 -19.44 11.78
N GLY A 187 -12.00 -19.59 12.20
CA GLY A 187 -11.60 -20.37 13.39
C GLY A 187 -11.33 -21.86 13.15
N ASN A 188 -11.44 -22.36 11.91
CA ASN A 188 -11.28 -23.78 11.58
C ASN A 188 -9.81 -24.17 11.35
N HIS A 189 -8.94 -23.88 12.32
CA HIS A 189 -7.49 -23.91 12.14
C HIS A 189 -6.91 -25.28 11.73
N LYS A 190 -7.47 -26.39 12.24
CA LYS A 190 -7.02 -27.74 11.88
C LYS A 190 -7.30 -28.06 10.40
N VAL A 191 -8.49 -27.69 9.93
CA VAL A 191 -8.89 -27.87 8.53
C VAL A 191 -8.04 -27.02 7.61
N ALA A 192 -7.83 -25.75 7.96
CA ALA A 192 -6.97 -24.85 7.19
C ALA A 192 -5.53 -25.38 7.07
N GLN A 193 -4.98 -25.95 8.15
CA GLN A 193 -3.66 -26.57 8.10
C GLN A 193 -3.63 -27.75 7.12
N GLN A 194 -4.61 -28.65 7.18
CA GLN A 194 -4.68 -29.78 6.24
C GLN A 194 -4.82 -29.32 4.78
N LEU A 195 -5.64 -28.29 4.53
CA LEU A 195 -5.80 -27.72 3.19
C LEU A 195 -4.49 -27.14 2.67
N LEU A 196 -3.74 -26.44 3.52
CA LEU A 196 -2.44 -25.88 3.14
C LEU A 196 -1.39 -26.98 2.89
N GLU A 197 -1.35 -28.03 3.72
CA GLU A 197 -0.49 -29.20 3.49
C GLU A 197 -0.74 -29.81 2.11
N ASN A 198 -2.02 -30.08 1.82
CA ASN A 198 -2.44 -30.63 0.53
C ASN A 198 -2.08 -29.69 -0.64
N GLU A 199 -2.23 -28.38 -0.47
CA GLU A 199 -1.90 -27.40 -1.52
C GLU A 199 -0.39 -27.35 -1.79
N VAL A 200 0.44 -27.39 -0.75
CA VAL A 200 1.90 -27.47 -0.90
C VAL A 200 2.31 -28.75 -1.61
N ASP A 201 1.72 -29.89 -1.24
CA ASP A 201 2.03 -31.18 -1.88
C ASP A 201 1.58 -31.21 -3.35
N ARG A 202 0.39 -30.68 -3.66
CA ARG A 202 -0.06 -30.50 -5.05
C ARG A 202 0.86 -29.60 -5.85
N TYR A 203 1.43 -28.57 -5.23
CA TYR A 203 2.34 -27.66 -5.93
C TYR A 203 3.63 -28.37 -6.34
N LYS A 204 4.14 -29.28 -5.49
CA LYS A 204 5.33 -30.11 -5.78
C LYS A 204 5.15 -30.90 -7.08
N ASP A 205 3.95 -31.42 -7.32
CA ASP A 205 3.63 -32.20 -8.51
C ASP A 205 3.37 -31.35 -9.77
N LYS A 206 3.03 -30.06 -9.60
CA LYS A 206 2.87 -29.10 -10.71
C LYS A 206 4.19 -28.52 -11.23
N VAL A 207 5.27 -28.54 -10.43
CA VAL A 207 6.57 -27.90 -10.75
C VAL A 207 7.24 -28.47 -12.01
N THR A 208 6.90 -29.69 -12.42
CA THR A 208 7.37 -30.29 -13.68
C THR A 208 6.81 -29.64 -14.96
N ASP A 209 5.80 -28.76 -14.87
CA ASP A 209 5.18 -28.04 -15.99
C ASP A 209 5.32 -26.49 -15.90
N LEU A 210 5.97 -25.97 -14.84
CA LEU A 210 5.99 -24.53 -14.52
C LEU A 210 7.07 -23.71 -15.24
N SER A 211 8.05 -24.35 -15.89
CA SER A 211 9.10 -23.66 -16.67
C SER A 211 8.57 -22.93 -17.91
N SER A 212 7.27 -23.05 -18.21
CA SER A 212 6.63 -22.55 -19.43
C SER A 212 5.47 -21.56 -19.20
N ARG A 213 5.14 -21.16 -17.96
CA ARG A 213 3.96 -20.31 -17.73
C ARG A 213 4.17 -18.88 -18.24
N ILE A 214 3.49 -18.58 -19.34
CA ILE A 214 3.33 -17.24 -19.88
C ILE A 214 2.67 -16.35 -18.83
N GLY A 215 3.20 -15.15 -18.68
CA GLY A 215 2.68 -14.09 -17.84
C GLY A 215 1.40 -13.48 -18.39
N GLU A 216 0.91 -12.46 -17.70
CA GLU A 216 -0.36 -11.83 -18.05
C GLU A 216 -0.18 -10.32 -18.10
N VAL A 217 -0.89 -9.67 -19.03
CA VAL A 217 -0.87 -8.22 -19.20
C VAL A 217 -2.18 -7.60 -18.74
N TYR A 218 -2.10 -6.59 -17.88
CA TYR A 218 -3.23 -5.80 -17.41
C TYR A 218 -3.20 -4.43 -18.09
N LEU A 219 -4.16 -4.15 -18.97
CA LEU A 219 -4.38 -2.81 -19.51
C LEU A 219 -5.26 -2.03 -18.54
N ILE A 220 -4.68 -1.04 -17.85
CA ILE A 220 -5.33 -0.38 -16.71
C ILE A 220 -5.56 1.10 -17.02
N GLY A 221 -6.83 1.52 -16.94
CA GLY A 221 -7.20 2.93 -16.92
C GLY A 221 -6.86 3.58 -15.60
N ALA A 222 -5.98 4.58 -15.63
CA ALA A 222 -5.48 5.31 -14.47
C ALA A 222 -6.45 6.41 -14.01
N GLY A 223 -7.51 6.71 -14.77
CA GLY A 223 -8.37 7.84 -14.50
C GLY A 223 -7.78 9.17 -15.01
N PRO A 224 -8.48 10.29 -14.81
CA PRO A 224 -8.12 11.59 -15.37
C PRO A 224 -6.98 12.30 -14.63
N GLY A 225 -6.63 11.86 -13.41
CA GLY A 225 -5.57 12.49 -12.63
C GLY A 225 -5.63 12.21 -11.14
N ASP A 226 -6.82 12.28 -10.55
CA ASP A 226 -7.02 12.05 -9.12
C ASP A 226 -6.83 10.55 -8.79
N PRO A 227 -5.88 10.16 -7.92
CA PRO A 227 -5.69 8.77 -7.52
C PRO A 227 -6.93 8.12 -6.91
N ASP A 228 -7.84 8.89 -6.30
CA ASP A 228 -9.08 8.38 -5.71
C ASP A 228 -10.12 7.97 -6.77
N LEU A 229 -9.92 8.36 -8.03
CA LEU A 229 -10.72 7.91 -9.18
C LEU A 229 -10.20 6.59 -9.79
N LEU A 230 -9.13 6.02 -9.24
CA LEU A 230 -8.65 4.71 -9.63
C LEU A 230 -9.63 3.63 -9.14
N THR A 231 -9.96 2.67 -10.01
CA THR A 231 -10.85 1.58 -9.60
C THR A 231 -10.17 0.64 -8.62
N PHE A 232 -10.94 0.02 -7.72
CA PHE A 232 -10.39 -0.98 -6.79
C PHE A 232 -9.74 -2.17 -7.53
N ARG A 233 -10.27 -2.55 -8.71
CA ARG A 233 -9.67 -3.60 -9.54
C ARG A 233 -8.29 -3.18 -10.06
N ALA A 234 -8.14 -1.94 -10.52
CA ALA A 234 -6.87 -1.39 -10.97
C ALA A 234 -5.84 -1.38 -9.83
N GLN A 235 -6.21 -0.87 -8.65
CA GLN A 235 -5.34 -0.85 -7.47
C GLN A 235 -4.84 -2.26 -7.10
N ARG A 236 -5.75 -3.25 -7.05
CA ARG A 236 -5.39 -4.66 -6.76
C ARG A 236 -4.39 -5.21 -7.76
N LEU A 237 -4.57 -4.96 -9.06
CA LEU A 237 -3.65 -5.45 -10.09
C LEU A 237 -2.29 -4.74 -10.06
N LEU A 238 -2.24 -3.44 -9.72
CA LEU A 238 -0.98 -2.71 -9.55
C LEU A 238 -0.14 -3.23 -8.37
N GLN A 239 -0.79 -3.73 -7.32
CA GLN A 239 -0.12 -4.38 -6.20
C GLN A 239 0.44 -5.78 -6.55
N LYS A 240 -0.13 -6.44 -7.57
CA LYS A 240 0.31 -7.76 -8.05
C LYS A 240 1.33 -7.69 -9.18
N ALA A 241 1.39 -6.59 -9.91
CA ALA A 241 2.27 -6.44 -11.06
C ALA A 241 3.76 -6.53 -10.68
N ASP A 242 4.53 -7.24 -11.50
CA ASP A 242 6.00 -7.29 -11.38
C ASP A 242 6.65 -6.16 -12.18
N VAL A 243 5.98 -5.69 -13.24
CA VAL A 243 6.43 -4.59 -14.09
C VAL A 243 5.26 -3.66 -14.35
N VAL A 244 5.48 -2.36 -14.24
CA VAL A 244 4.49 -1.33 -14.54
C VAL A 244 5.01 -0.45 -15.67
N LEU A 245 4.37 -0.53 -16.85
CA LEU A 245 4.63 0.33 -18.00
C LEU A 245 3.69 1.52 -17.97
N TYR A 246 4.23 2.72 -17.81
CA TYR A 246 3.45 3.94 -17.65
C TYR A 246 3.91 5.04 -18.61
N ASP A 247 2.99 5.93 -18.95
CA ASP A 247 3.28 7.10 -19.78
C ASP A 247 3.22 8.41 -18.97
N ARG A 248 3.40 9.54 -19.66
CA ARG A 248 3.44 10.87 -19.06
C ARG A 248 2.13 11.26 -18.35
N LEU A 249 0.99 10.71 -18.79
CA LEU A 249 -0.32 11.12 -18.29
C LEU A 249 -0.70 10.42 -16.98
N VAL A 250 0.17 9.53 -16.47
CA VAL A 250 -0.04 8.84 -15.20
C VAL A 250 0.46 9.72 -14.03
N PRO A 251 -0.43 10.12 -13.11
CA PRO A 251 -0.12 10.94 -11.94
C PRO A 251 0.83 10.25 -10.96
N SER A 252 1.66 11.04 -10.25
CA SER A 252 2.63 10.51 -9.29
C SER A 252 2.01 9.75 -8.13
N GLY A 253 0.82 10.16 -7.66
CA GLY A 253 0.11 9.49 -6.56
C GLY A 253 -0.27 8.03 -6.87
N ILE A 254 -0.40 7.65 -8.15
CA ILE A 254 -0.69 6.27 -8.54
C ILE A 254 0.53 5.37 -8.33
N PHE A 255 1.75 5.91 -8.41
CA PHE A 255 2.97 5.13 -8.18
C PHE A 255 3.09 4.65 -6.73
N GLU A 256 2.49 5.37 -5.77
CA GLU A 256 2.43 4.95 -4.36
C GLU A 256 1.54 3.72 -4.15
N LEU A 257 0.60 3.48 -5.07
CA LEU A 257 -0.30 2.33 -5.06
C LEU A 257 0.32 1.10 -5.74
N CYS A 258 1.39 1.28 -6.50
CA CYS A 258 2.12 0.21 -7.14
C CYS A 258 2.92 -0.59 -6.10
N ARG A 259 3.16 -1.86 -6.40
CA ARG A 259 4.06 -2.66 -5.57
C ARG A 259 5.46 -2.02 -5.52
N ARG A 260 6.00 -1.86 -4.31
CA ARG A 260 7.30 -1.20 -4.06
C ARG A 260 8.49 -1.82 -4.82
N GLU A 261 8.42 -3.12 -5.09
CA GLU A 261 9.46 -3.88 -5.80
C GLU A 261 9.19 -4.02 -7.30
N ALA A 262 8.08 -3.46 -7.80
CA ALA A 262 7.76 -3.54 -9.22
C ALA A 262 8.77 -2.73 -10.04
N GLU A 263 9.16 -3.31 -11.18
CA GLU A 263 9.99 -2.62 -12.16
C GLU A 263 9.15 -1.54 -12.85
N MET A 264 9.51 -0.27 -12.65
CA MET A 264 8.80 0.87 -13.24
C MET A 264 9.44 1.23 -14.59
N VAL A 265 8.70 1.05 -15.68
CA VAL A 265 9.19 1.27 -17.05
C VAL A 265 8.45 2.44 -17.68
N TYR A 266 9.15 3.54 -17.91
CA TYR A 266 8.56 4.70 -18.58
C TYR A 266 8.53 4.49 -20.10
N VAL A 267 7.34 4.65 -20.70
CA VAL A 267 7.10 4.45 -22.14
C VAL A 267 6.51 5.70 -22.82
N GLY A 268 6.50 6.84 -22.13
CA GLY A 268 5.97 8.09 -22.64
C GLY A 268 6.96 8.87 -23.52
N LYS A 269 6.46 9.87 -24.25
CA LYS A 269 7.27 10.82 -25.03
C LYS A 269 7.89 11.88 -24.09
N ARG A 270 9.22 11.92 -23.96
CA ARG A 270 9.95 13.10 -23.47
C ARG A 270 10.30 13.99 -24.66
N ARG A 271 10.29 15.31 -24.48
CA ARG A 271 10.43 16.28 -25.59
C ARG A 271 11.74 16.19 -26.39
N ASP A 272 12.77 15.45 -25.93
CA ASP A 272 14.09 15.37 -26.60
C ASP A 272 14.73 13.96 -26.59
N GLN A 273 13.98 12.87 -26.38
CA GLN A 273 14.52 11.50 -26.41
C GLN A 273 13.69 10.59 -27.31
N HIS A 274 14.40 9.78 -28.11
CA HIS A 274 13.86 8.87 -29.13
C HIS A 274 12.57 8.18 -28.68
N THR A 275 11.53 8.41 -29.47
CA THR A 275 10.19 7.84 -29.30
C THR A 275 10.29 6.31 -29.36
N ILE A 276 9.78 5.58 -28.36
CA ILE A 276 9.49 4.15 -28.52
C ILE A 276 8.27 4.06 -29.44
N PRO A 277 8.38 3.53 -30.66
CA PRO A 277 7.23 3.32 -31.54
C PRO A 277 6.20 2.40 -30.86
N GLN A 278 4.92 2.56 -31.20
CA GLN A 278 3.85 1.74 -30.62
C GLN A 278 4.12 0.23 -30.77
N GLU A 279 4.77 -0.17 -31.88
CA GLU A 279 5.14 -1.55 -32.15
C GLU A 279 6.22 -2.07 -31.17
N GLU A 280 7.19 -1.24 -30.80
CA GLU A 280 8.19 -1.62 -29.80
C GLU A 280 7.59 -1.72 -28.40
N LEU A 281 6.61 -0.88 -28.07
CA LEU A 281 5.86 -0.99 -26.81
C LEU A 281 5.11 -2.32 -26.73
N SER A 282 4.39 -2.70 -27.79
CA SER A 282 3.69 -3.99 -27.83
C SER A 282 4.66 -5.16 -27.71
N LYS A 283 5.81 -5.11 -28.41
CA LYS A 283 6.89 -6.12 -28.28
C LYS A 283 7.44 -6.19 -26.85
N LEU A 284 7.54 -5.06 -26.16
CA LEU A 284 8.00 -5.00 -24.78
C LEU A 284 7.01 -5.68 -23.82
N LEU A 285 5.70 -5.44 -24.00
CA LEU A 285 4.65 -6.12 -23.23
C LEU A 285 4.74 -7.64 -23.42
N VAL A 286 4.82 -8.10 -24.68
CA VAL A 286 4.96 -9.52 -25.03
C VAL A 286 6.23 -10.12 -24.42
N ARG A 287 7.36 -9.40 -24.48
CA ARG A 287 8.64 -9.86 -23.90
C ARG A 287 8.53 -10.10 -22.40
N TYR A 288 8.00 -9.13 -21.65
CA TYR A 288 7.85 -9.30 -20.20
C TYR A 288 6.86 -10.43 -19.86
N ALA A 289 5.75 -10.53 -20.59
CA ALA A 289 4.80 -11.61 -20.41
C ALA A 289 5.41 -12.98 -20.74
N ARG A 290 6.19 -13.12 -21.82
CA ARG A 290 6.91 -14.37 -22.15
C ARG A 290 7.98 -14.73 -21.13
N ALA A 291 8.58 -13.75 -20.47
CA ALA A 291 9.42 -13.97 -19.28
C ALA A 291 8.61 -14.36 -18.03
N GLY A 292 7.32 -14.68 -18.21
CA GLY A 292 6.38 -15.05 -17.19
C GLY A 292 5.75 -13.86 -16.47
N LYS A 293 6.27 -12.63 -16.55
CA LYS A 293 5.95 -11.50 -15.65
C LYS A 293 4.49 -11.04 -15.71
N SER A 294 3.95 -10.54 -14.60
CA SER A 294 2.66 -9.86 -14.55
C SER A 294 2.90 -8.40 -14.88
N VAL A 295 2.31 -7.90 -15.96
CA VAL A 295 2.66 -6.62 -16.55
C VAL A 295 1.47 -5.68 -16.48
N ALA A 296 1.58 -4.58 -15.75
CA ALA A 296 0.56 -3.54 -15.74
C ALA A 296 0.91 -2.44 -16.75
N ARG A 297 0.08 -2.26 -17.78
CA ARG A 297 0.15 -1.11 -18.70
C ARG A 297 -0.82 -0.04 -18.21
N LEU A 298 -0.29 0.97 -17.53
CA LEU A 298 -1.06 2.12 -17.05
C LEU A 298 -1.25 3.14 -18.18
N LYS A 299 -2.51 3.54 -18.38
CA LYS A 299 -2.91 4.49 -19.41
C LYS A 299 -3.75 5.59 -18.76
N GLY A 300 -3.46 6.86 -19.06
CA GLY A 300 -4.28 7.98 -18.59
C GLY A 300 -5.74 7.85 -19.07
N GLY A 301 -6.69 8.20 -18.21
CA GLY A 301 -8.12 8.08 -18.49
C GLY A 301 -8.59 6.63 -18.59
N ASP A 302 -9.30 6.31 -19.67
CA ASP A 302 -9.77 4.97 -20.00
C ASP A 302 -8.92 4.35 -21.13
N PRO A 303 -8.58 3.04 -21.08
CA PRO A 303 -7.76 2.41 -22.10
C PRO A 303 -8.33 2.45 -23.53
N PHE A 304 -9.64 2.48 -23.68
CA PHE A 304 -10.36 2.36 -24.95
C PHE A 304 -10.97 3.67 -25.45
N VAL A 305 -11.08 4.70 -24.60
CA VAL A 305 -11.44 6.05 -25.06
C VAL A 305 -10.18 6.81 -25.48
N PHE A 306 -9.87 6.80 -26.78
CA PHE A 306 -8.69 7.42 -27.39
C PHE A 306 -7.33 6.99 -26.81
N GLY A 307 -7.29 5.98 -25.95
CA GLY A 307 -6.07 5.46 -25.33
C GLY A 307 -5.24 4.54 -26.23
N ARG A 308 -5.72 4.17 -27.43
CA ARG A 308 -5.10 3.17 -28.32
C ARG A 308 -4.95 1.78 -27.69
N GLY A 309 -5.70 1.45 -26.64
CA GLY A 309 -5.62 0.15 -25.99
C GLY A 309 -5.99 -1.02 -26.93
N GLY A 310 -6.84 -0.76 -27.93
CA GLY A 310 -7.21 -1.75 -28.95
C GLY A 310 -6.03 -2.28 -29.77
N GLU A 311 -5.07 -1.41 -30.10
CA GLU A 311 -3.87 -1.82 -30.86
C GLU A 311 -2.94 -2.71 -30.01
N GLU A 312 -2.81 -2.39 -28.72
CA GLU A 312 -1.98 -3.14 -27.77
C GLU A 312 -2.55 -4.55 -27.54
N ILE A 313 -3.85 -4.67 -27.28
CA ILE A 313 -4.48 -6.00 -27.06
C ILE A 313 -4.50 -6.86 -28.32
N GLN A 314 -4.62 -6.26 -29.51
CA GLN A 314 -4.62 -7.01 -30.76
C GLN A 314 -3.30 -7.76 -30.92
N GLU A 315 -2.18 -7.10 -30.59
CA GLU A 315 -0.87 -7.72 -30.65
C GLU A 315 -0.68 -8.80 -29.58
N LEU A 316 -1.15 -8.55 -28.35
CA LEU A 316 -1.13 -9.56 -27.28
C LEU A 316 -1.94 -10.81 -27.65
N ALA A 317 -3.10 -10.63 -28.27
CA ALA A 317 -3.95 -11.71 -28.74
C ALA A 317 -3.28 -12.54 -29.83
N LYS A 318 -2.63 -11.89 -30.83
CA LYS A 318 -1.87 -12.60 -31.88
C LYS A 318 -0.75 -13.46 -31.30
N GLU A 319 -0.05 -12.95 -30.29
CA GLU A 319 1.08 -13.61 -29.65
C GLU A 319 0.67 -14.64 -28.58
N GLY A 320 -0.65 -14.86 -28.39
CA GLY A 320 -1.20 -15.81 -27.42
C GLY A 320 -0.96 -15.42 -25.96
N ILE A 321 -0.74 -14.14 -25.67
CA ILE A 321 -0.50 -13.63 -24.33
C ILE A 321 -1.84 -13.39 -23.61
N PRO A 322 -2.08 -13.99 -22.43
CA PRO A 322 -3.23 -13.66 -21.60
C PRO A 322 -3.26 -12.17 -21.23
N PHE A 323 -4.42 -11.54 -21.36
CA PHE A 323 -4.58 -10.15 -20.96
C PHE A 323 -5.95 -9.85 -20.36
N GLN A 324 -6.01 -8.80 -19.55
CA GLN A 324 -7.25 -8.23 -19.01
C GLN A 324 -7.26 -6.73 -19.22
N VAL A 325 -8.46 -6.18 -19.42
CA VAL A 325 -8.67 -4.73 -19.51
C VAL A 325 -9.47 -4.28 -18.30
N VAL A 326 -8.94 -3.29 -17.59
CA VAL A 326 -9.61 -2.64 -16.47
C VAL A 326 -9.96 -1.22 -16.92
N PRO A 327 -11.26 -0.89 -17.03
CA PRO A 327 -11.68 0.44 -17.44
C PRO A 327 -11.28 1.48 -16.40
N GLY A 328 -11.14 2.72 -16.87
CA GLY A 328 -10.86 3.89 -16.04
C GLY A 328 -11.90 4.97 -16.24
N ILE A 329 -11.91 5.96 -15.34
CA ILE A 329 -12.70 7.17 -15.56
C ILE A 329 -12.04 7.96 -16.69
N SER A 330 -12.75 8.14 -17.80
CA SER A 330 -12.26 8.96 -18.93
C SER A 330 -12.13 10.44 -18.53
N ALA A 331 -11.23 11.16 -19.21
CA ALA A 331 -11.02 12.59 -19.00
C ALA A 331 -12.33 13.40 -19.10
N ALA A 332 -13.20 13.06 -20.05
CA ALA A 332 -14.49 13.71 -20.22
C ALA A 332 -15.36 13.66 -18.96
N ASN A 333 -15.57 12.45 -18.42
CA ASN A 333 -16.39 12.25 -17.22
C ASN A 333 -15.77 12.90 -16.00
N GLY A 334 -14.44 12.80 -15.86
CA GLY A 334 -13.70 13.44 -14.77
C GLY A 334 -13.84 14.96 -14.81
N CYS A 335 -13.56 15.58 -15.96
CA CYS A 335 -13.68 17.02 -16.15
C CYS A 335 -15.11 17.50 -15.90
N ALA A 336 -16.12 16.84 -16.49
CA ALA A 336 -17.52 17.20 -16.33
C ALA A 336 -17.96 17.24 -14.85
N ALA A 337 -17.62 16.21 -14.09
CA ALA A 337 -17.96 16.13 -12.67
C ALA A 337 -17.24 17.21 -11.84
N TYR A 338 -15.94 17.40 -12.05
CA TYR A 338 -15.13 18.33 -11.25
C TYR A 338 -15.32 19.81 -11.66
N SER A 339 -15.74 20.09 -12.89
CA SER A 339 -16.08 21.44 -13.34
C SER A 339 -17.54 21.81 -13.08
N GLY A 340 -18.38 20.87 -12.63
CA GLY A 340 -19.82 21.08 -12.45
C GLY A 340 -20.57 21.28 -13.77
N ILE A 341 -20.01 20.81 -14.90
CA ILE A 341 -20.62 20.93 -16.23
C ILE A 341 -21.04 19.52 -16.66
N PRO A 342 -22.31 19.12 -16.47
CA PRO A 342 -22.74 17.78 -16.83
C PRO A 342 -22.67 17.58 -18.35
N LEU A 343 -22.23 16.40 -18.81
CA LEU A 343 -22.15 16.08 -20.23
C LEU A 343 -23.54 15.98 -20.88
N THR A 344 -24.60 15.77 -20.11
CA THR A 344 -25.98 15.79 -20.60
C THR A 344 -26.86 16.55 -19.63
N HIS A 345 -27.87 17.22 -20.18
CA HIS A 345 -28.92 17.89 -19.41
C HIS A 345 -30.19 17.83 -20.23
N ARG A 346 -31.33 17.57 -19.58
CA ARG A 346 -32.61 17.27 -20.24
C ARG A 346 -33.01 18.30 -21.32
N GLU A 347 -32.69 19.56 -21.08
CA GLU A 347 -33.04 20.68 -21.97
C GLU A 347 -31.95 21.03 -23.00
N TYR A 348 -30.72 20.52 -22.83
CA TYR A 348 -29.57 20.96 -23.63
C TYR A 348 -28.98 19.86 -24.51
N ALA A 349 -28.91 18.62 -24.04
CA ALA A 349 -28.28 17.54 -24.80
C ALA A 349 -28.93 16.18 -24.53
N SER A 350 -29.32 15.49 -25.60
CA SER A 350 -29.80 14.11 -25.63
C SER A 350 -28.70 13.09 -25.91
N GLY A 351 -27.52 13.55 -26.34
CA GLY A 351 -26.36 12.70 -26.62
C GLY A 351 -25.02 13.35 -26.30
N VAL A 352 -23.95 12.55 -26.38
CA VAL A 352 -22.56 12.99 -26.17
C VAL A 352 -21.70 12.41 -27.28
N SER A 353 -20.88 13.25 -27.91
CA SER A 353 -19.98 12.86 -28.99
C SER A 353 -18.54 13.14 -28.58
N PHE A 354 -17.69 12.11 -28.67
CA PHE A 354 -16.28 12.19 -28.32
C PHE A 354 -15.44 12.31 -29.59
N TYR A 355 -14.54 13.29 -29.62
CA TYR A 355 -13.68 13.57 -30.76
C TYR A 355 -12.21 13.56 -30.39
N THR A 356 -11.36 13.16 -31.34
CA THR A 356 -9.90 13.24 -31.19
C THR A 356 -9.35 14.30 -32.13
N ALA A 357 -8.55 15.21 -31.58
CA ALA A 357 -7.78 16.19 -32.34
C ALA A 357 -6.55 15.56 -33.04
N HIS A 358 -6.30 14.27 -32.87
CA HIS A 358 -5.22 13.52 -33.51
C HIS A 358 -5.76 12.27 -34.20
N ARG A 359 -5.74 12.23 -35.54
CA ARG A 359 -6.00 11.03 -36.35
C ARG A 359 -4.69 10.50 -36.93
N LYS A 360 -4.57 9.18 -37.03
CA LYS A 360 -3.65 8.56 -37.99
C LYS A 360 -4.21 8.89 -39.38
N ALA A 361 -3.39 9.47 -40.27
CA ALA A 361 -3.82 9.71 -41.64
C ALA A 361 -4.29 8.37 -42.23
N PHE A 362 -5.55 8.28 -42.63
CA PHE A 362 -5.99 7.17 -43.47
C PHE A 362 -5.34 7.40 -44.83
N ALA A 363 -4.62 6.41 -45.33
CA ALA A 363 -4.11 6.41 -46.70
C ALA A 363 -5.29 6.25 -47.66
N SER A 364 -6.04 7.33 -47.84
CA SER A 364 -6.92 7.56 -48.97
C SER A 364 -6.54 8.94 -49.49
N ASP A 365 -6.06 8.94 -50.73
CA ASP A 365 -5.46 10.05 -51.48
C ASP A 365 -3.95 10.21 -51.25
N GLY A 366 -3.21 9.69 -52.25
CA GLY A 366 -1.76 9.55 -52.25
C GLY A 366 -1.00 10.86 -52.30
N ASN A 367 -0.87 11.53 -51.16
CA ASN A 367 0.17 12.51 -50.96
C ASN A 367 0.88 12.27 -49.62
N THR A 368 2.08 11.71 -49.71
CA THR A 368 3.01 11.56 -48.60
C THR A 368 3.76 12.87 -48.41
N ASP A 369 3.37 13.66 -47.41
CA ASP A 369 4.31 14.58 -46.77
C ASP A 369 4.03 14.66 -45.26
N SER A 370 5.06 14.27 -44.52
CA SER A 370 5.15 14.31 -43.08
C SER A 370 5.55 15.71 -42.61
N ASN A 371 4.62 16.44 -42.00
CA ASN A 371 4.81 17.24 -40.79
C ASN A 371 3.53 18.02 -40.47
N GLU A 372 3.03 17.85 -39.24
CA GLU A 372 2.04 18.69 -38.56
C GLU A 372 0.96 19.35 -39.46
N SER A 373 0.13 18.55 -40.14
CA SER A 373 -1.12 19.08 -40.64
C SER A 373 -2.01 19.41 -39.44
N ILE A 374 -2.21 20.70 -39.15
CA ILE A 374 -3.29 21.18 -38.29
C ILE A 374 -4.56 20.50 -38.80
N LEU A 375 -5.12 19.59 -38.02
CA LEU A 375 -6.34 18.89 -38.39
C LEU A 375 -7.45 19.95 -38.47
N THR A 376 -7.82 20.34 -39.69
CA THR A 376 -9.03 21.12 -39.96
C THR A 376 -10.23 20.25 -39.66
N LEU A 377 -10.59 20.18 -38.38
CA LEU A 377 -11.87 19.61 -37.94
C LEU A 377 -12.98 20.42 -38.61
N ASN A 378 -13.84 19.75 -39.37
CA ASN A 378 -14.99 20.40 -39.99
C ASN A 378 -16.08 20.57 -38.93
N TRP A 379 -15.92 21.61 -38.09
CA TRP A 379 -16.81 21.89 -36.97
C TRP A 379 -18.28 21.94 -37.39
N SER A 380 -18.58 22.54 -38.55
CA SER A 380 -19.95 22.59 -39.10
C SER A 380 -20.57 21.23 -39.40
N LYS A 381 -19.77 20.18 -39.59
CA LYS A 381 -20.25 18.79 -39.80
C LYS A 381 -20.21 17.94 -38.52
N MET A 382 -19.61 18.44 -37.44
CA MET A 382 -19.43 17.72 -36.17
C MET A 382 -20.34 18.25 -35.06
N ILE A 383 -20.91 19.44 -35.25
CA ILE A 383 -21.89 20.05 -34.35
C ILE A 383 -23.26 19.43 -34.63
N ASP A 384 -23.83 18.82 -33.60
CA ASP A 384 -25.23 18.41 -33.52
C ASP A 384 -25.83 19.23 -32.37
N GLU A 385 -26.93 19.96 -32.66
CA GLU A 385 -27.57 20.89 -31.73
C GLU A 385 -28.08 20.22 -30.45
N HIS A 386 -28.21 18.90 -30.44
CA HIS A 386 -28.67 18.14 -29.29
C HIS A 386 -27.58 17.28 -28.65
N HIS A 387 -26.31 17.44 -29.04
CA HIS A 387 -25.20 16.67 -28.48
C HIS A 387 -24.14 17.56 -27.82
N THR A 388 -23.63 17.11 -26.68
CA THR A 388 -22.40 17.67 -26.11
C THR A 388 -21.18 17.12 -26.86
N SER A 389 -20.37 18.01 -27.42
CA SER A 389 -19.12 17.66 -28.10
C SER A 389 -17.95 17.73 -27.14
N VAL A 390 -17.18 16.64 -27.03
CA VAL A 390 -16.03 16.49 -26.12
C VAL A 390 -14.74 16.21 -26.88
#